data_AF-A0A7G2CHV8-F1
#
_entry.id   AF-A0A7G2CHV8-F1
#
_cell.length_a   1.000
_cell.length_b   1.000
_cell.length_c   1.000
_cell.angle_alpha   90.00
_cell.angle_beta   90.00
_cell.angle_gamma   90.00
#
_symmetry.space_group_name_H-M   'P 1'
#
loop_
_entity.id
_entity.type
_entity.pdbx_description
1 polymer ?
#
loop_
_entity_poly.entity_id
_entity_poly.type
_entity_poly.pdbx_seq_one_letter_code
_entity_poly.pdbx_strand_id
1 'polypeptide(L)'
;MASPSNNKIVEECNRKLETLQKRKEEIEKEIRETEALRDAAESEEQWAKVSEELKALRDTDFSSLQKSLQEAVEAFNKSLHAPPGYDKEAVVEDGYVIPYCDTDNYADLSAFDGVVEEETSEFQEQLAAVAHTIKKDEDANTKKRRNLVLRLLFLTLHIGRIETITDFDLISDEAERPFSDVNELKEEVAAQWQWLLYQDTHVLSSQEREEWRSVVTTFLGPPFDAVA
;
A
#
# COMPACT_ATOMS: atom_id res chain seq x y z
N MET A 1 37.14 3.30 -62.12
CA MET A 1 37.83 2.25 -61.36
C MET A 1 38.33 2.87 -60.07
N ALA A 2 37.82 2.46 -58.91
CA ALA A 2 38.30 2.99 -57.62
C ALA A 2 39.73 2.49 -57.36
N SER A 3 40.64 3.37 -56.96
CA SER A 3 42.03 3.00 -56.64
C SER A 3 42.09 1.98 -55.49
N PRO A 4 42.95 0.94 -55.55
CA PRO A 4 43.12 -0.06 -54.49
C PRO A 4 43.38 0.51 -53.09
N SER A 5 43.94 1.72 -53.03
CA SER A 5 44.17 2.47 -51.79
C SER A 5 42.89 2.94 -51.11
N ASN A 6 41.85 3.29 -51.88
CA ASN A 6 40.57 3.73 -51.31
C ASN A 6 39.79 2.56 -50.71
N ASN A 7 39.96 1.35 -51.26
CA ASN A 7 39.26 0.17 -50.75
C ASN A 7 39.76 -0.24 -49.35
N LYS A 8 41.08 -0.17 -49.11
CA LYS A 8 41.66 -0.39 -47.77
C LYS A 8 41.22 0.64 -46.74
N ILE A 9 41.10 1.91 -47.15
CA ILE A 9 40.61 2.98 -46.27
C ILE A 9 39.15 2.73 -45.89
N VAL A 10 38.30 2.31 -46.86
CA VAL A 10 36.91 1.98 -46.60
C VAL A 10 36.77 0.78 -45.66
N GLU A 11 37.56 -0.29 -45.85
CA GLU A 11 37.59 -1.44 -44.95
C GLU A 11 38.02 -1.05 -43.53
N GLU A 12 39.04 -0.20 -43.38
CA GLU A 12 39.49 0.27 -42.07
C GLU A 12 38.44 1.15 -41.38
N CYS A 13 37.77 2.02 -42.15
CA CYS A 13 36.67 2.84 -41.66
C CYS A 13 35.48 1.98 -41.21
N ASN A 14 35.10 0.95 -41.98
CA ASN A 14 34.01 0.04 -41.62
C ASN A 14 34.32 -0.73 -40.33
N ARG A 15 35.55 -1.24 -40.18
CA ARG A 15 35.99 -1.92 -38.95
C ARG A 15 35.95 -0.98 -37.74
N LYS A 16 36.36 0.29 -37.91
CA LYS A 16 36.26 1.31 -36.86
C LYS A 16 34.80 1.62 -36.52
N LEU A 17 33.92 1.71 -37.52
CA LEU A 17 32.50 1.92 -37.31
C LEU A 17 31.85 0.78 -36.51
N GLU A 18 32.11 -0.48 -36.87
CA GLU A 18 31.60 -1.64 -36.12
C GLU A 18 32.08 -1.62 -34.66
N THR A 19 33.35 -1.29 -34.44
CA THR A 19 33.93 -1.18 -33.09
C THR A 19 33.25 -0.07 -32.28
N LEU A 20 33.02 1.09 -32.90
CA LEU A 20 32.35 2.22 -32.26
C LEU A 20 30.87 1.93 -31.99
N GLN A 21 30.18 1.23 -32.88
CA GLN A 21 28.78 0.81 -32.69
C GLN A 21 28.66 -0.14 -31.50
N LYS A 22 29.53 -1.16 -31.42
CA LYS A 22 29.54 -2.08 -30.28
C LYS A 22 29.81 -1.35 -28.97
N ARG A 23 30.78 -0.43 -28.96
CA ARG A 23 31.10 0.37 -27.78
C ARG A 23 29.94 1.29 -27.38
N LYS A 24 29.21 1.84 -28.36
CA LYS A 24 28.00 2.63 -28.10
C LYS A 24 26.93 1.77 -27.40
N GLU A 25 26.67 0.57 -27.90
CA GLU A 25 25.70 -0.36 -27.29
C GLU A 25 26.11 -0.76 -25.87
N GLU A 26 27.40 -1.02 -25.64
CA GLU A 26 27.94 -1.31 -24.31
C GLU A 26 27.74 -0.14 -23.35
N ILE A 27 28.04 1.09 -23.78
CA ILE A 27 27.83 2.30 -22.96
C ILE A 27 26.34 2.54 -22.70
N GLU A 28 25.47 2.39 -23.71
CA GLU A 28 24.02 2.54 -23.53
C GLU A 28 23.46 1.51 -22.54
N LYS A 29 24.01 0.30 -22.54
CA LYS A 29 23.67 -0.71 -21.54
C LYS A 29 24.14 -0.29 -20.13
N GLU A 30 25.38 0.15 -19.98
CA GLU A 30 25.94 0.59 -18.70
C GLU A 30 25.19 1.81 -18.13
N ILE A 31 24.78 2.75 -18.99
CA ILE A 31 23.93 3.88 -18.61
C ILE A 31 22.61 3.38 -18.03
N ARG A 32 21.89 2.49 -18.74
CA ARG A 32 20.61 1.95 -18.25
C ARG A 32 20.77 1.20 -16.92
N GLU A 33 21.82 0.41 -16.77
CA GLU A 33 22.10 -0.30 -15.52
C GLU A 33 22.38 0.67 -14.36
N THR A 34 23.16 1.72 -14.62
CA THR A 34 23.49 2.74 -13.62
C THR A 34 22.28 3.60 -13.27
N GLU A 35 21.45 3.98 -14.24
CA GLU A 35 20.19 4.69 -14.02
C GLU A 35 19.24 3.85 -13.16
N ALA A 36 19.08 2.56 -13.46
CA ALA A 36 18.26 1.66 -12.64
C ALA A 36 18.78 1.53 -11.20
N LEU A 37 20.10 1.49 -11.00
CA LEU A 37 20.70 1.47 -9.66
C LEU A 37 20.48 2.79 -8.90
N ARG A 38 20.60 3.93 -9.59
CA ARG A 38 20.30 5.25 -9.00
C ARG A 38 18.84 5.32 -8.58
N ASP A 39 17.92 4.97 -9.48
CA ASP A 39 16.49 5.06 -9.22
C ASP A 39 16.10 4.15 -8.04
N ALA A 40 16.65 2.93 -7.98
CA ALA A 40 16.45 2.03 -6.84
C ALA A 40 16.98 2.61 -5.51
N ALA A 41 18.16 3.23 -5.52
CA ALA A 41 18.73 3.86 -4.33
C ALA A 41 17.92 5.07 -3.85
N GLU A 42 17.43 5.90 -4.78
CA GLU A 42 16.55 7.04 -4.47
C GLU A 42 15.23 6.57 -3.85
N SER A 43 14.63 5.51 -4.39
CA SER A 43 13.43 4.90 -3.81
C SER A 43 13.70 4.34 -2.40
N GLU A 44 14.81 3.63 -2.19
CA GLU A 44 15.17 3.09 -0.87
C GLU A 44 15.37 4.20 0.17
N GLU A 45 16.03 5.30 -0.19
CA GLU A 45 16.18 6.48 0.67
C GLU A 45 14.81 7.11 1.01
N GLN A 46 13.93 7.23 0.00
CA GLN A 46 12.57 7.74 0.20
C GLN A 46 11.79 6.88 1.20
N TRP A 47 11.83 5.55 1.04
CA TRP A 47 11.15 4.63 1.94
C TRP A 47 11.73 4.63 3.35
N ALA A 48 13.06 4.72 3.50
CA ALA A 48 13.71 4.80 4.79
C ALA A 48 13.24 6.03 5.57
N LYS A 49 13.15 7.19 4.89
CA LYS A 49 12.64 8.43 5.47
C LYS A 49 11.18 8.30 5.91
N VAL A 50 10.30 7.80 5.03
CA VAL A 50 8.87 7.60 5.36
C VAL A 50 8.71 6.62 6.53
N SER A 51 9.50 5.56 6.55
CA SER A 51 9.49 4.55 7.62
C SER A 51 9.93 5.12 8.96
N GLU A 52 10.93 5.99 8.98
CA GLU A 52 11.38 6.68 10.19
C GLU A 52 10.30 7.60 10.74
N GLU A 53 9.62 8.36 9.87
CA GLU A 53 8.51 9.23 10.24
C GLU A 53 7.32 8.43 10.77
N LEU A 54 6.94 7.33 10.11
CA LEU A 54 5.90 6.42 10.60
C LEU A 54 6.24 5.89 11.99
N LYS A 55 7.49 5.47 12.21
CA LYS A 55 7.94 4.95 13.51
C LYS A 55 7.88 6.01 14.59
N ALA A 56 8.22 7.26 14.28
CA ALA A 56 8.17 8.36 15.22
C ALA A 56 6.74 8.70 15.66
N LEU A 57 5.76 8.60 14.73
CA LEU A 57 4.35 8.90 14.99
C LEU A 57 3.56 7.73 15.58
N ARG A 58 4.03 6.49 15.38
CA ARG A 58 3.36 5.27 15.84
C ARG A 58 2.98 5.34 17.32
N ASP A 59 3.96 5.64 18.17
CA ASP A 59 3.79 5.59 19.62
C ASP A 59 3.20 6.91 20.20
N THR A 60 2.95 7.91 19.35
CA THR A 60 2.32 9.19 19.75
C THR A 60 0.96 9.36 19.06
N ASP A 61 0.98 9.85 17.82
CA ASP A 61 -0.18 10.36 17.09
C ASP A 61 -1.06 9.20 16.61
N PHE A 62 -0.48 8.00 16.42
CA PHE A 62 -1.20 6.81 15.96
C PHE A 62 -1.53 5.81 17.07
N SER A 63 -1.29 6.19 18.33
CA SER A 63 -1.52 5.29 19.47
C SER A 63 -2.98 4.83 19.60
N SER A 64 -3.95 5.69 19.27
CA SER A 64 -5.37 5.31 19.23
C SER A 64 -5.66 4.27 18.15
N LEU A 65 -5.24 4.54 16.92
CA LEU A 65 -5.40 3.63 15.78
C LEU A 65 -4.72 2.27 16.04
N GLN A 66 -3.49 2.29 16.54
CA GLN A 66 -2.78 1.07 16.90
C GLN A 66 -3.55 0.25 17.95
N LYS A 67 -4.16 0.91 18.94
CA LYS A 67 -4.99 0.24 19.94
C LYS A 67 -6.24 -0.37 19.31
N SER A 68 -6.95 0.38 18.45
CA SER A 68 -8.15 -0.12 17.78
C SER A 68 -7.84 -1.30 16.85
N LEU A 69 -6.74 -1.26 16.10
CA LEU A 69 -6.29 -2.38 15.28
C LEU A 69 -5.93 -3.61 16.12
N GLN A 70 -5.29 -3.42 17.27
CA GLN A 70 -5.01 -4.53 18.18
C GLN A 70 -6.31 -5.13 18.74
N GLU A 71 -7.27 -4.29 19.12
CA GLU A 71 -8.58 -4.74 19.58
C GLU A 71 -9.35 -5.49 18.50
N ALA A 72 -9.24 -5.07 17.24
CA ALA A 72 -9.82 -5.76 16.09
C ALA A 72 -9.18 -7.15 15.85
N VAL A 73 -7.86 -7.27 15.95
CA VAL A 73 -7.16 -8.56 15.91
C VAL A 73 -7.63 -9.48 17.05
N GLU A 74 -7.77 -8.94 18.26
CA GLU A 74 -8.26 -9.70 19.41
C GLU A 74 -9.73 -10.12 19.25
N ALA A 75 -10.56 -9.30 18.61
CA ALA A 75 -11.95 -9.61 18.30
C ALA A 75 -12.04 -10.74 17.28
N PHE A 76 -11.27 -10.67 16.19
CA PHE A 76 -11.18 -11.73 15.20
C PHE A 76 -10.69 -13.06 15.82
N ASN A 77 -9.63 -13.02 16.61
CA ASN A 77 -9.12 -14.24 17.25
C ASN A 77 -10.14 -14.87 18.22
N LYS A 78 -11.00 -14.07 18.86
CA LYS A 78 -12.11 -14.57 19.66
C LYS A 78 -13.22 -15.16 18.78
N SER A 79 -13.48 -14.56 17.62
CA SER A 79 -14.52 -15.00 16.68
C SER A 79 -14.22 -16.38 16.08
N LEU A 80 -12.97 -16.84 16.07
CA LEU A 80 -12.60 -18.21 15.69
C LEU A 80 -13.04 -19.30 16.70
N HIS A 81 -13.59 -18.91 17.85
CA HIS A 81 -13.98 -19.84 18.90
C HIS A 81 -15.44 -19.63 19.29
N ALA A 82 -16.17 -20.74 19.38
CA ALA A 82 -17.56 -20.72 19.79
C ALA A 82 -17.70 -20.08 21.20
N PRO A 83 -18.66 -19.17 21.39
CA PRO A 83 -18.85 -18.52 22.68
C PRO A 83 -19.29 -19.51 23.76
N PRO A 84 -19.04 -19.24 25.05
CA PRO A 84 -19.51 -20.09 26.14
C PRO A 84 -21.03 -20.31 26.06
N GLY A 85 -21.47 -21.57 26.03
CA GLY A 85 -22.88 -21.93 25.92
C GLY A 85 -23.39 -22.19 24.50
N TYR A 86 -22.53 -22.08 23.48
CA TYR A 86 -22.81 -22.61 22.14
C TYR A 86 -22.67 -24.15 22.17
N ASP A 87 -23.67 -24.82 22.72
CA ASP A 87 -23.78 -26.27 22.64
C ASP A 87 -24.16 -26.66 21.21
N LYS A 88 -23.41 -27.59 20.61
CA LYS A 88 -23.71 -28.13 19.28
C LYS A 88 -25.17 -28.62 19.20
N GLU A 89 -25.75 -29.09 20.29
CA GLU A 89 -27.15 -29.55 20.32
C GLU A 89 -28.19 -28.43 20.45
N ALA A 90 -27.79 -27.17 20.67
CA ALA A 90 -28.69 -26.06 20.99
C ALA A 90 -29.09 -25.20 19.78
N VAL A 91 -28.28 -25.13 18.73
CA VAL A 91 -28.61 -24.38 17.51
C VAL A 91 -29.22 -25.34 16.50
N VAL A 92 -30.50 -25.62 16.71
CA VAL A 92 -31.31 -26.49 15.86
C VAL A 92 -32.15 -25.63 14.94
N GLU A 93 -31.74 -25.51 13.67
CA GLU A 93 -32.62 -25.03 12.60
C GLU A 93 -33.10 -26.25 11.80
N ASP A 94 -34.43 -26.41 11.71
CA ASP A 94 -35.07 -27.55 11.01
C ASP A 94 -34.59 -28.96 11.43
N GLY A 95 -34.10 -29.13 12.65
CA GLY A 95 -33.64 -30.42 13.17
C GLY A 95 -32.15 -30.71 12.94
N TYR A 96 -31.40 -29.77 12.35
CA TYR A 96 -29.96 -29.87 12.12
C TYR A 96 -29.18 -28.97 13.08
N VAL A 97 -28.09 -29.53 13.60
CA VAL A 97 -27.08 -28.81 14.39
C VAL A 97 -26.24 -27.97 13.45
N ILE A 98 -26.29 -26.65 13.60
CA ILE A 98 -25.42 -25.72 12.86
C ILE A 98 -24.05 -25.68 13.55
N PRO A 99 -22.96 -26.06 12.88
CA PRO A 99 -21.61 -25.81 13.36
C PRO A 99 -21.36 -24.31 13.54
N TYR A 100 -20.60 -23.93 14.57
CA TYR A 100 -20.28 -22.51 14.80
C TYR A 100 -19.54 -21.86 13.62
N CYS A 101 -18.70 -22.62 12.91
CA CYS A 101 -18.02 -22.15 11.69
C CYS A 101 -18.99 -21.72 10.60
N ASP A 102 -20.17 -22.35 10.53
CA ASP A 102 -21.19 -22.04 9.52
C ASP A 102 -22.05 -20.83 9.94
N THR A 103 -21.68 -20.10 11.00
CA THR A 103 -22.38 -18.90 11.45
C THR A 103 -21.60 -17.64 11.06
N ASP A 104 -22.32 -16.55 10.85
CA ASP A 104 -21.74 -15.23 10.55
C ASP A 104 -20.82 -14.66 11.65
N ASN A 105 -20.74 -15.32 12.81
CA ASN A 105 -19.85 -14.90 13.91
C ASN A 105 -18.49 -15.59 13.84
N TYR A 106 -18.28 -16.58 12.97
CA TYR A 106 -16.99 -17.22 12.78
C TYR A 106 -16.12 -16.43 11.82
N ALA A 107 -14.84 -16.27 12.16
CA ALA A 107 -13.89 -15.49 11.35
C ALA A 107 -14.37 -14.06 11.03
N ASP A 108 -15.14 -13.48 11.95
CA ASP A 108 -15.74 -12.15 11.83
C ASP A 108 -14.69 -11.02 11.81
N LEU A 109 -14.71 -10.21 10.74
CA LEU A 109 -13.87 -9.03 10.52
C LEU A 109 -14.59 -7.70 10.78
N SER A 110 -15.82 -7.70 11.30
CA SER A 110 -16.61 -6.47 11.56
C SER A 110 -15.88 -5.43 12.42
N ALA A 111 -14.98 -5.88 13.31
CA ALA A 111 -14.16 -4.96 14.11
C ALA A 111 -13.12 -4.21 13.26
N PHE A 112 -12.60 -4.81 12.19
CA PHE A 112 -11.74 -4.13 11.22
C PHE A 112 -12.55 -3.18 10.35
N ASP A 113 -13.76 -3.55 9.93
CA ASP A 113 -14.63 -2.66 9.15
C ASP A 113 -14.88 -1.36 9.92
N GLY A 114 -15.23 -1.47 11.20
CA GLY A 114 -15.43 -0.28 12.04
C GLY A 114 -14.18 0.60 12.16
N VAL A 115 -12.98 0.01 12.22
CA VAL A 115 -11.73 0.75 12.25
C VAL A 115 -11.45 1.44 10.91
N VAL A 116 -11.65 0.75 9.79
CA VAL A 116 -11.44 1.34 8.46
C VAL A 116 -12.44 2.46 8.19
N GLU A 117 -13.73 2.26 8.50
CA GLU A 117 -14.77 3.27 8.31
C GLU A 117 -14.46 4.53 9.14
N GLU A 118 -14.13 4.37 10.43
CA GLU A 118 -13.80 5.49 11.32
C GLU A 118 -12.58 6.26 10.81
N GLU A 119 -11.48 5.55 10.51
CA GLU A 119 -10.22 6.18 10.12
C GLU A 119 -10.26 6.82 8.74
N THR A 120 -10.96 6.23 7.78
CA THR A 120 -11.09 6.82 6.44
C THR A 120 -12.01 8.03 6.44
N SER A 121 -13.08 8.01 7.25
CA SER A 121 -13.97 9.14 7.47
C SER A 121 -13.24 10.31 8.15
N GLU A 122 -12.53 10.04 9.25
CA GLU A 122 -11.73 11.04 9.95
C GLU A 122 -10.63 11.61 9.05
N PHE A 123 -9.96 10.77 8.26
CA PHE A 123 -8.96 11.20 7.29
C PHE A 123 -9.53 12.21 6.31
N GLN A 124 -10.67 11.91 5.68
CA GLN A 124 -11.31 12.81 4.72
C GLN A 124 -11.73 14.14 5.36
N GLU A 125 -12.37 14.09 6.53
CA GLU A 125 -12.81 15.29 7.25
C GLU A 125 -11.63 16.20 7.61
N GLN A 126 -10.58 15.63 8.22
CA GLN A 126 -9.42 16.40 8.65
C GLN A 126 -8.64 16.97 7.48
N LEU A 127 -8.50 16.20 6.38
CA LEU A 127 -7.77 16.65 5.21
C LEU A 127 -8.51 17.78 4.48
N ALA A 128 -9.85 17.69 4.36
CA ALA A 128 -10.69 18.77 3.86
C ALA A 128 -10.62 20.02 4.75
N ALA A 129 -10.65 19.85 6.07
CA ALA A 129 -10.50 20.95 7.01
C ALA A 129 -9.17 21.69 6.84
N VAL A 130 -8.06 20.96 6.63
CA VAL A 130 -6.75 21.57 6.36
C VAL A 130 -6.76 22.35 5.04
N ALA A 131 -7.40 21.83 3.99
CA ALA A 131 -7.51 22.52 2.70
C ALA A 131 -8.28 23.87 2.79
N HIS A 132 -9.21 24.00 3.75
CA HIS A 132 -10.00 25.21 3.95
C HIS A 132 -9.36 26.26 4.87
N THR A 133 -8.21 25.97 5.48
CA THR A 133 -7.54 26.92 6.38
C THR A 133 -6.76 28.02 5.63
N ILE A 134 -6.65 29.19 6.26
CA ILE A 134 -5.99 30.38 5.68
C ILE A 134 -4.48 30.12 5.52
N LYS A 135 -3.91 30.46 4.35
CA LYS A 135 -2.48 30.30 3.96
C LYS A 135 -1.41 30.83 4.94
N LYS A 136 -1.80 31.52 6.01
CA LYS A 136 -0.86 32.10 6.98
C LYS A 136 -0.09 31.01 7.77
N ASP A 137 -0.65 29.80 7.87
CA ASP A 137 -0.07 28.67 8.61
C ASP A 137 0.35 27.51 7.67
N GLU A 138 0.78 27.81 6.44
CA GLU A 138 1.05 26.79 5.40
C GLU A 138 2.06 25.71 5.83
N ASP A 139 3.10 26.06 6.60
CA ASP A 139 4.07 25.08 7.11
C ASP A 139 3.41 24.10 8.09
N ALA A 140 2.55 24.60 8.97
CA ALA A 140 1.82 23.78 9.92
C ALA A 140 0.77 22.91 9.21
N ASN A 141 0.11 23.46 8.18
CA ASN A 141 -0.84 22.73 7.34
C ASN A 141 -0.16 21.63 6.53
N THR A 142 1.00 21.90 5.95
CA THR A 142 1.83 20.91 5.25
C THR A 142 2.20 19.76 6.19
N LYS A 143 2.64 20.08 7.42
CA LYS A 143 2.93 19.06 8.43
C LYS A 143 1.70 18.24 8.80
N LYS A 144 0.53 18.88 8.97
CA LYS A 144 -0.73 18.18 9.26
C LYS A 144 -1.15 17.26 8.11
N ARG A 145 -1.13 17.73 6.86
CA ARG A 145 -1.41 16.90 5.68
C ARG A 145 -0.47 15.70 5.63
N ARG A 146 0.83 15.93 5.84
CA ARG A 146 1.81 14.83 5.89
C ARG A 146 1.48 13.80 6.97
N ASN A 147 1.17 14.24 8.18
CA ASN A 147 0.77 13.33 9.28
C ASN A 147 -0.50 12.54 8.94
N LEU A 148 -1.49 13.16 8.29
CA LEU A 148 -2.72 12.49 7.86
C LEU A 148 -2.44 11.43 6.80
N VAL A 149 -1.61 11.72 5.80
CA VAL A 149 -1.25 10.72 4.78
C VAL A 149 -0.38 9.60 5.36
N LEU A 150 0.51 9.91 6.31
CA LEU A 150 1.24 8.90 7.07
C LEU A 150 0.31 8.01 7.90
N ARG A 151 -0.79 8.56 8.44
CA ARG A 151 -1.81 7.78 9.16
C ARG A 151 -2.55 6.82 8.21
N LEU A 152 -2.94 7.30 7.02
CA LEU A 152 -3.51 6.45 5.97
C LEU A 152 -2.52 5.34 5.55
N LEU A 153 -1.24 5.67 5.39
CA LEU A 153 -0.19 4.67 5.10
C LEU A 153 -0.06 3.65 6.22
N PHE A 154 -0.11 4.09 7.48
CA PHE A 154 -0.08 3.19 8.63
C PHE A 154 -1.27 2.21 8.60
N LEU A 155 -2.50 2.70 8.37
CA LEU A 155 -3.68 1.85 8.20
C LEU A 155 -3.49 0.87 7.03
N THR A 156 -3.02 1.36 5.88
CA THR A 156 -2.79 0.55 4.68
C THR A 156 -1.83 -0.61 4.93
N LEU A 157 -0.74 -0.37 5.67
CA LEU A 157 0.23 -1.43 6.01
C LEU A 157 -0.36 -2.50 6.94
N HIS A 158 -1.34 -2.15 7.79
CA HIS A 158 -2.01 -3.11 8.66
C HIS A 158 -3.06 -3.91 7.89
N ILE A 159 -3.93 -3.23 7.14
CA ILE A 159 -4.97 -3.87 6.33
C ILE A 159 -4.36 -4.75 5.22
N GLY A 160 -3.28 -4.28 4.57
CA GLY A 160 -2.54 -5.06 3.59
C GLY A 160 -1.90 -6.34 4.15
N ARG A 161 -1.75 -6.44 5.47
CA ARG A 161 -1.18 -7.60 6.17
C ARG A 161 -2.20 -8.33 7.05
N ILE A 162 -3.49 -8.02 6.91
CA ILE A 162 -4.54 -8.52 7.79
C ILE A 162 -4.49 -10.05 7.90
N GLU A 163 -4.42 -10.75 6.77
CA GLU A 163 -4.31 -12.21 6.66
C GLU A 163 -3.15 -12.79 7.49
N THR A 164 -2.02 -12.07 7.54
CA THR A 164 -0.83 -12.49 8.28
C THR A 164 -0.96 -12.18 9.77
N ILE A 165 -1.54 -11.04 10.16
CA ILE A 165 -1.65 -10.65 11.57
C ILE A 165 -2.79 -11.39 12.30
N THR A 166 -3.75 -11.93 11.55
CA THR A 166 -4.83 -12.77 12.06
C THR A 166 -4.59 -14.27 11.83
N ASP A 167 -3.40 -14.63 11.32
CA ASP A 167 -2.96 -16.02 11.08
C ASP A 167 -4.01 -16.89 10.35
N PHE A 168 -4.48 -16.45 9.16
CA PHE A 168 -5.47 -17.19 8.37
C PHE A 168 -5.07 -18.66 8.09
N ASP A 169 -3.77 -18.96 8.11
CA ASP A 169 -3.26 -20.33 7.99
C ASP A 169 -3.74 -21.28 9.09
N LEU A 170 -4.19 -20.75 10.24
CA LEU A 170 -4.79 -21.53 11.33
C LEU A 170 -6.25 -21.92 11.04
N ILE A 171 -6.90 -21.25 10.09
CA ILE A 171 -8.23 -21.63 9.61
C ILE A 171 -8.05 -22.82 8.67
N SER A 172 -8.52 -23.98 9.15
CA SER A 172 -8.25 -25.28 8.53
C SER A 172 -9.01 -25.47 7.21
N ASP A 173 -10.20 -24.88 7.08
CA ASP A 173 -10.97 -24.89 5.85
C ASP A 173 -10.69 -23.60 5.07
N GLU A 174 -10.26 -23.73 3.82
CA GLU A 174 -10.01 -22.58 2.95
C GLU A 174 -11.29 -21.83 2.59
N ALA A 175 -12.45 -22.52 2.57
CA ALA A 175 -13.73 -21.90 2.27
C ALA A 175 -14.19 -20.94 3.38
N GLU A 176 -13.73 -21.16 4.61
CA GLU A 176 -14.06 -20.36 5.79
C GLU A 176 -13.09 -19.19 6.01
N ARG A 177 -12.09 -19.02 5.15
CA ARG A 177 -11.18 -17.88 5.22
C ARG A 177 -11.88 -16.66 4.63
N PRO A 178 -11.98 -15.54 5.36
CA PRO A 178 -12.75 -14.37 4.94
C PRO A 178 -11.98 -13.51 3.93
N PHE A 179 -11.52 -14.10 2.83
CA PHE A 179 -10.77 -13.39 1.78
C PHE A 179 -11.62 -12.35 1.06
N SER A 180 -12.94 -12.56 0.94
CA SER A 180 -13.85 -11.57 0.36
C SER A 180 -13.85 -10.30 1.20
N ASP A 181 -14.13 -10.44 2.49
CA ASP A 181 -14.19 -9.35 3.46
C ASP A 181 -12.84 -8.60 3.55
N VAL A 182 -11.73 -9.34 3.54
CA VAL A 182 -10.39 -8.75 3.46
C VAL A 182 -10.21 -7.91 2.19
N ASN A 183 -10.69 -8.39 1.04
CA ASN A 183 -10.58 -7.63 -0.20
C ASN A 183 -11.45 -6.37 -0.16
N GLU A 184 -12.65 -6.43 0.42
CA GLU A 184 -13.51 -5.27 0.62
C GLU A 184 -12.82 -4.20 1.49
N LEU A 185 -12.23 -4.61 2.62
CA LEU A 185 -11.41 -3.73 3.47
C LEU A 185 -10.24 -3.09 2.70
N LYS A 186 -9.53 -3.88 1.89
CA LYS A 186 -8.43 -3.38 1.06
C LYS A 186 -8.92 -2.41 -0.02
N GLU A 187 -10.06 -2.68 -0.64
CA GLU A 187 -10.68 -1.82 -1.66
C GLU A 187 -11.12 -0.49 -1.06
N GLU A 188 -11.67 -0.47 0.14
CA GLU A 188 -12.05 0.76 0.83
C GLU A 188 -10.84 1.66 1.11
N VAL A 189 -9.75 1.08 1.62
CA VAL A 189 -8.48 1.82 1.82
C VAL A 189 -7.87 2.24 0.48
N ALA A 190 -7.92 1.39 -0.54
CA ALA A 190 -7.46 1.72 -1.89
C ALA A 190 -8.25 2.89 -2.49
N ALA A 191 -9.57 2.97 -2.25
CA ALA A 191 -10.40 4.08 -2.70
C ALA A 191 -9.94 5.42 -2.13
N GLN A 192 -9.41 5.46 -0.90
CA GLN A 192 -8.83 6.66 -0.32
C GLN A 192 -7.56 7.10 -1.05
N TRP A 193 -6.68 6.16 -1.42
CA TRP A 193 -5.51 6.46 -2.24
C TRP A 193 -5.91 6.95 -3.63
N GLN A 194 -6.95 6.35 -4.24
CA GLN A 194 -7.46 6.79 -5.52
C GLN A 194 -7.98 8.23 -5.48
N TRP A 195 -8.80 8.53 -4.46
CA TRP A 195 -9.30 9.87 -4.20
C TRP A 195 -8.17 10.87 -3.98
N LEU A 196 -7.16 10.52 -3.18
CA LEU A 196 -6.06 11.41 -2.83
C LEU A 196 -5.13 11.72 -4.02
N LEU A 197 -4.81 10.70 -4.83
CA LEU A 197 -3.73 10.76 -5.82
C LEU A 197 -4.19 11.07 -7.25
N TYR A 198 -5.44 10.76 -7.59
CA TYR A 198 -5.93 10.85 -8.98
C TYR A 198 -7.16 11.73 -9.13
N GLN A 199 -7.96 11.95 -8.08
CA GLN A 199 -9.04 12.93 -8.15
C GLN A 199 -8.51 14.35 -7.94
N ASP A 200 -9.14 15.34 -8.59
CA ASP A 200 -8.75 16.74 -8.47
C ASP A 200 -9.33 17.37 -7.19
N THR A 201 -8.77 16.96 -6.06
CA THR A 201 -9.22 17.40 -4.73
C THR A 201 -8.61 18.76 -4.34
N HIS A 202 -7.53 19.19 -5.00
CA HIS A 202 -6.68 20.33 -4.61
C HIS A 202 -6.16 20.31 -3.16
N VAL A 203 -6.27 19.16 -2.48
CA VAL A 203 -5.91 19.04 -1.06
C VAL A 203 -4.41 18.86 -0.87
N LEU A 204 -3.76 18.13 -1.78
CA LEU A 204 -2.30 18.03 -1.87
C LEU A 204 -1.77 18.97 -2.95
N SER A 205 -0.59 19.55 -2.70
CA SER A 205 0.20 20.17 -3.76
C SER A 205 0.65 19.13 -4.79
N SER A 206 1.00 19.57 -6.00
CA SER A 206 1.50 18.68 -7.05
C SER A 206 2.74 17.89 -6.62
N GLN A 207 3.60 18.49 -5.79
CA GLN A 207 4.81 17.83 -5.29
C GLN A 207 4.47 16.75 -4.25
N GLU A 208 3.60 17.06 -3.27
CA GLU A 208 3.15 16.06 -2.29
C GLU A 208 2.45 14.89 -2.99
N ARG A 209 1.60 15.17 -3.98
CA ARG A 209 0.89 14.15 -4.75
C ARG A 209 1.85 13.22 -5.49
N GLU A 210 2.88 13.76 -6.12
CA GLU A 210 3.87 12.95 -6.84
C GLU A 210 4.74 12.13 -5.89
N GLU A 211 5.15 12.70 -4.76
CA GLU A 211 5.87 11.98 -3.70
C GLU A 211 5.06 10.76 -3.24
N TRP A 212 3.79 10.96 -2.87
CA TRP A 212 2.94 9.88 -2.37
C TRP A 212 2.58 8.86 -3.44
N ARG A 213 2.39 9.30 -4.69
CA ARG A 213 2.22 8.39 -5.82
C ARG A 213 3.44 7.47 -5.96
N SER A 214 4.64 8.03 -5.97
CA SER A 214 5.89 7.26 -6.01
C SER A 214 5.96 6.23 -4.87
N VAL A 215 5.64 6.64 -3.64
CA VAL A 215 5.65 5.74 -2.48
C VAL A 215 4.65 4.59 -2.67
N VAL A 216 3.40 4.88 -3.03
CA VAL A 216 2.35 3.88 -3.17
C VAL A 216 2.68 2.89 -4.29
N THR A 217 3.09 3.38 -5.46
CA THR A 217 3.40 2.52 -6.62
C THR A 217 4.66 1.70 -6.45
N THR A 218 5.61 2.18 -5.65
CA THR A 218 6.89 1.48 -5.45
C THR A 218 6.83 0.47 -4.31
N PHE A 219 6.08 0.76 -3.23
CA PHE A 219 6.17 -0.01 -1.98
C PHE A 219 4.89 -0.72 -1.55
N LEU A 220 3.70 -0.28 -1.97
CA LEU A 220 2.44 -0.89 -1.51
C LEU A 220 1.92 -1.95 -2.50
N GLY A 221 2.00 -1.67 -3.79
CA GLY A 221 1.50 -2.59 -4.83
C GLY A 221 -0.03 -2.74 -4.82
N PRO A 222 -0.57 -3.67 -5.64
CA PRO A 222 -2.02 -3.87 -5.74
C PRO A 222 -2.64 -4.40 -4.44
N PRO A 223 -3.87 -3.96 -4.09
CA PRO A 223 -4.75 -3.07 -4.85
C PRO A 223 -4.51 -1.57 -4.63
N PHE A 224 -3.56 -1.19 -3.76
CA PHE A 224 -3.39 0.19 -3.32
C PHE A 224 -2.77 1.12 -4.38
N ASP A 225 -1.99 0.56 -5.30
CA ASP A 225 -1.35 1.29 -6.42
C ASP A 225 -2.15 1.28 -7.73
N ALA A 226 -3.30 0.61 -7.75
CA ALA A 226 -4.07 0.39 -8.97
C ALA A 226 -4.54 1.74 -9.53
N VAL A 227 -4.10 2.13 -10.73
CA VAL A 227 -4.70 3.27 -11.43
C VAL A 227 -6.07 2.81 -11.92
N ALA A 228 -7.15 3.44 -11.44
CA ALA A 228 -8.49 3.20 -11.94
C ALA A 228 -8.60 3.43 -13.47
#